data_AF-A0A6B0S4Q9-F1
#
_entry.id   AF-A0A6B0S4Q9-F1
#
_cell.length_a   1.000
_cell.length_b   1.000
_cell.length_c   1.000
_cell.angle_alpha   90.00
_cell.angle_beta   90.00
_cell.angle_gamma   90.00
#
_symmetry.space_group_name_H-M   'P 1'
#
loop_
_entity.id
_entity.type
_entity.pdbx_description
1 polymer ?
#
loop_
_entity_poly.entity_id
_entity_poly.type
_entity_poly.pdbx_seq_one_letter_code
_entity_poly.pdbx_strand_id
1 'polypeptide(L)'
;MGRGRDWNVDLIPKFLMANGQVVKMLLFTKVTRYLDFKVTEGRFVYKRGKIYKVPSTEAEALASSLMGLFRKRRFRKFLIYVADFDEKDPRTFEGIDPKKTSMREVCKKFDSGQDVIDFTGHALALYRTDDYLDQPCCETIKRIKLYSESLARYGKSPYLYPLYGLGGLPQGFARLSAIYGGTYMLNKPIEEVIQNGKVIGVKSEGEIARCKQLICDPSYVKNQVEKVGQVIRVICILSHPIKNTDAANSCQIIIAQNQVNRKSDIYLCMISSAHNVAT
;
A
#
# COMPACT_ATOMS: atom_id res chain seq x y z
N MET A 1 13.87 -15.42 -21.57
CA MET A 1 12.55 -15.47 -20.88
C MET A 1 12.01 -16.88 -21.07
N GLY A 2 11.67 -17.58 -19.97
CA GLY A 2 11.28 -19.01 -19.98
C GLY A 2 9.89 -19.29 -20.56
N ARG A 3 9.12 -20.20 -19.97
CA ARG A 3 7.77 -20.56 -20.46
C ARG A 3 6.78 -19.46 -20.12
N GLY A 4 6.00 -18.98 -21.10
CA GLY A 4 5.06 -17.87 -20.90
C GLY A 4 4.01 -18.08 -19.80
N ARG A 5 3.57 -19.32 -19.56
CA ARG A 5 2.60 -19.67 -18.52
C ARG A 5 3.09 -19.45 -17.07
N ASP A 6 4.39 -19.29 -16.90
CA ASP A 6 5.01 -19.07 -15.58
C ASP A 6 5.03 -17.56 -15.23
N TRP A 7 4.50 -16.71 -16.11
CA TRP A 7 4.47 -15.26 -15.95
C TRP A 7 3.06 -14.77 -15.61
N ASN A 8 2.94 -14.08 -14.47
CA ASN A 8 1.71 -13.41 -14.03
C ASN A 8 2.06 -11.96 -13.71
N VAL A 9 2.07 -11.11 -14.73
CA VAL A 9 2.58 -9.73 -14.63
C VAL A 9 1.44 -8.76 -14.35
N ASP A 10 1.39 -8.25 -13.12
CA ASP A 10 0.43 -7.22 -12.75
C ASP A 10 0.66 -5.92 -13.52
N LEU A 11 -0.41 -5.41 -14.14
CA LEU A 11 -0.38 -4.07 -14.76
C LEU A 11 -0.34 -2.95 -13.73
N ILE A 12 -0.85 -3.21 -12.52
CA ILE A 12 -0.89 -2.27 -11.39
C ILE A 12 -0.49 -3.01 -10.10
N PRO A 13 0.81 -3.24 -9.87
CA PRO A 13 1.26 -3.96 -8.68
C PRO A 13 0.99 -3.14 -7.41
N LYS A 14 0.49 -3.83 -6.38
CA LYS A 14 0.18 -3.27 -5.06
C LYS A 14 0.45 -4.31 -3.99
N PHE A 15 1.01 -3.86 -2.88
CA PHE A 15 1.15 -4.67 -1.68
C PHE A 15 0.00 -4.47 -0.71
N LEU A 16 -0.31 -5.51 0.05
CA LEU A 16 -1.36 -5.47 1.07
C LEU A 16 -0.72 -5.29 2.43
N MET A 17 -1.10 -4.25 3.17
CA MET A 17 -0.70 -4.08 4.57
C MET A 17 -1.27 -5.23 5.41
N ALA A 18 -0.44 -5.97 6.14
CA ALA A 18 -0.82 -7.19 6.85
C ALA A 18 -1.98 -7.01 7.84
N ASN A 19 -2.02 -5.89 8.57
CA ASN A 19 -3.13 -5.54 9.47
C ASN A 19 -4.13 -4.55 8.83
N GLY A 20 -4.00 -4.29 7.53
CA GLY A 20 -4.82 -3.34 6.80
C GLY A 20 -6.27 -3.80 6.63
N GLN A 21 -7.15 -2.83 6.34
CA GLN A 21 -8.59 -3.08 6.16
C GLN A 21 -8.88 -4.07 5.03
N VAL A 22 -8.10 -4.05 3.93
CA VAL A 22 -8.27 -4.99 2.81
C VAL A 22 -8.06 -6.44 3.28
N VAL A 23 -7.01 -6.71 4.08
CA VAL A 23 -6.75 -8.06 4.61
C VAL A 23 -7.87 -8.48 5.57
N LYS A 24 -8.34 -7.56 6.42
CA LYS A 24 -9.50 -7.82 7.31
C LYS A 24 -10.76 -8.16 6.50
N MET A 25 -11.02 -7.46 5.40
CA MET A 25 -12.14 -7.75 4.49
C MET A 25 -12.00 -9.14 3.84
N LEU A 26 -10.81 -9.49 3.35
CA LEU A 26 -10.55 -10.81 2.75
C LEU A 26 -10.80 -11.96 3.74
N LEU A 27 -10.41 -11.76 5.01
CA LEU A 27 -10.69 -12.72 6.09
C LEU A 27 -12.19 -12.81 6.38
N PHE A 28 -12.86 -11.66 6.49
CA PHE A 28 -14.30 -11.59 6.77
C PHE A 28 -15.13 -12.30 5.68
N THR A 29 -14.81 -12.08 4.42
CA THR A 29 -15.51 -12.71 3.28
C THR A 29 -15.06 -14.14 3.01
N LYS A 30 -14.02 -14.63 3.72
CA LYS A 30 -13.41 -15.95 3.54
C LYS A 30 -12.84 -16.21 2.14
N VAL A 31 -12.57 -15.15 1.35
CA VAL A 31 -11.89 -15.26 0.04
C VAL A 31 -10.45 -15.76 0.19
N THR A 32 -9.85 -15.61 1.37
CA THR A 32 -8.54 -16.20 1.70
C THR A 32 -8.46 -17.72 1.50
N ARG A 33 -9.59 -18.43 1.43
CA ARG A 33 -9.62 -19.87 1.07
C ARG A 33 -9.13 -20.17 -0.34
N TYR A 34 -9.09 -19.16 -1.22
CA TYR A 34 -8.71 -19.29 -2.62
C TYR A 34 -7.37 -18.60 -2.94
N LEU A 35 -6.71 -18.04 -1.93
CA LEU A 35 -5.56 -17.17 -2.11
C LEU A 35 -4.49 -17.51 -1.09
N ASP A 36 -3.31 -17.86 -1.58
CA ASP A 36 -2.11 -17.96 -0.77
C ASP A 36 -1.35 -16.65 -0.80
N PHE A 37 -0.98 -16.16 0.39
CA PHE A 37 -0.21 -14.91 0.53
C PHE A 37 1.19 -15.21 1.03
N LYS A 38 2.16 -14.49 0.47
CA LYS A 38 3.54 -14.49 0.93
C LYS A 38 3.92 -13.10 1.45
N VAL A 39 4.66 -13.09 2.55
CA VAL A 39 5.23 -11.87 3.13
C VAL A 39 6.36 -11.40 2.22
N THR A 40 6.35 -10.11 1.87
CA THR A 40 7.45 -9.53 1.10
C THR A 40 8.73 -9.46 1.93
N GLU A 41 9.90 -9.46 1.30
CA GLU A 41 11.16 -9.56 2.05
C GLU A 41 11.75 -8.19 2.40
N GLY A 42 11.76 -7.27 1.45
CA GLY A 42 12.48 -6.01 1.55
C GLY A 42 11.58 -4.78 1.63
N ARG A 43 12.05 -3.79 2.38
CA ARG A 43 11.43 -2.46 2.49
C ARG A 43 12.53 -1.42 2.57
N PHE A 44 12.62 -0.59 1.53
CA PHE A 44 13.72 0.31 1.32
C PHE A 44 13.22 1.73 1.05
N VAL A 45 14.05 2.70 1.41
CA VAL A 45 13.87 4.10 1.08
C VAL A 45 15.12 4.61 0.37
N TYR A 46 14.92 5.47 -0.63
CA TYR A 46 16.01 6.15 -1.31
C TYR A 46 16.41 7.42 -0.55
N LYS A 47 17.73 7.62 -0.38
CA LYS A 47 18.31 8.84 0.19
C LYS A 47 19.64 9.12 -0.48
N ARG A 48 19.79 10.31 -1.08
CA ARG A 48 21.05 10.82 -1.67
C ARG A 48 21.78 9.81 -2.56
N GLY A 49 21.10 9.20 -3.53
CA GLY A 49 21.71 8.29 -4.51
C GLY A 49 21.80 6.82 -4.07
N LYS A 50 21.41 6.49 -2.84
CA LYS A 50 21.49 5.12 -2.29
C LYS A 50 20.14 4.69 -1.73
N ILE A 51 19.89 3.38 -1.72
CA ILE A 51 18.75 2.79 -1.03
C ILE A 51 19.19 2.23 0.32
N TYR A 52 18.30 2.33 1.30
CA TYR A 52 18.53 1.88 2.67
C TYR A 52 17.32 1.13 3.18
N LYS A 53 17.55 0.08 3.96
CA LYS A 53 16.46 -0.63 4.64
C LYS A 53 15.75 0.34 5.59
N VAL A 54 14.42 0.37 5.53
CA VAL A 54 13.60 1.17 6.44
C VAL A 54 13.71 0.55 7.84
N PRO A 55 14.06 1.31 8.89
CA PRO A 55 14.07 0.80 10.26
C PRO A 55 12.66 0.87 10.83
N SER A 56 12.18 -0.23 11.40
CA SER A 56 10.84 -0.26 12.02
C SER A 56 10.75 -1.08 13.30
N THR A 57 11.88 -1.58 13.78
CA THR A 57 12.03 -2.05 15.16
C THR A 57 13.09 -1.20 15.86
N GLU A 58 13.11 -1.25 17.19
CA GLU A 58 14.15 -0.57 17.96
C GLU A 58 15.57 -1.01 17.56
N ALA A 59 15.76 -2.32 17.38
CA ALA A 59 17.04 -2.91 16.99
C ALA A 59 17.49 -2.40 15.61
N GLU A 60 16.59 -2.36 14.63
CA GLU A 60 16.90 -1.83 13.31
C GLU A 60 17.12 -0.31 13.32
N ALA A 61 16.38 0.44 14.14
CA ALA A 61 16.58 1.88 14.28
C ALA A 61 17.98 2.19 14.83
N LEU A 62 18.47 1.38 15.78
CA LEU A 62 19.83 1.50 16.30
C LEU A 62 20.90 1.04 15.29
N ALA A 63 20.62 0.04 14.47
CA ALA A 63 21.55 -0.45 13.44
C ALA A 63 21.58 0.43 12.17
N SER A 64 20.51 1.16 11.86
CA SER A 64 20.32 1.84 10.56
C SER A 64 21.40 2.86 10.22
N SER A 65 21.89 2.90 8.98
CA SER A 65 22.80 3.95 8.51
C SER A 65 22.08 5.21 7.99
N LEU A 66 20.74 5.26 8.05
CA LEU A 66 19.95 6.42 7.60
C LEU A 66 20.13 7.67 8.49
N MET A 67 20.51 7.47 9.75
CA MET A 67 20.55 8.49 10.79
C MET A 67 21.85 8.42 11.58
N GLY A 68 22.38 9.58 11.99
CA GLY A 68 23.48 9.65 12.95
C GLY A 68 23.06 9.18 14.35
N LEU A 69 24.03 8.83 15.20
CA LEU A 69 23.83 8.16 16.49
C LEU A 69 22.79 8.83 17.41
N PHE A 70 22.87 10.16 17.58
CA PHE A 70 21.94 10.89 18.44
C PHE A 70 20.51 10.89 17.89
N ARG A 71 20.35 11.00 16.56
CA ARG A 71 19.04 10.97 15.91
C ARG A 71 18.38 9.59 16.04
N LYS A 72 19.15 8.50 16.00
CA LYS A 72 18.62 7.14 16.23
C LYS A 72 17.96 7.00 17.59
N ARG A 73 18.58 7.53 18.65
CA ARG A 73 18.02 7.48 20.02
C ARG A 73 16.71 8.24 20.11
N ARG A 74 16.59 9.39 19.44
CA ARG A 74 15.35 10.18 19.38
C ARG A 74 14.27 9.50 18.56
N PHE A 75 14.62 8.96 17.40
CA PHE A 75 13.69 8.21 16.57
C PHE A 75 13.16 6.96 17.28
N ARG A 76 14.00 6.26 18.05
CA ARG A 76 13.56 5.18 18.94
C ARG A 76 12.51 5.66 19.94
N LYS A 77 12.73 6.79 20.62
CA LYS A 77 11.72 7.37 21.54
C LYS A 77 10.40 7.68 20.84
N PHE A 78 10.46 8.21 19.61
CA PHE A 78 9.27 8.44 18.80
C PHE A 78 8.53 7.13 18.47
N LEU A 79 9.24 6.06 18.09
CA LEU A 79 8.62 4.76 17.83
C LEU A 79 7.97 4.16 19.08
N ILE A 80 8.58 4.31 20.25
CA ILE A 80 8.01 3.89 21.54
C ILE A 80 6.71 4.66 21.82
N TYR A 81 6.74 6.00 21.68
CA TYR A 81 5.54 6.83 21.82
C TYR A 81 4.40 6.37 20.89
N VAL A 82 4.70 6.09 19.61
CA VAL A 82 3.69 5.61 18.65
C VAL A 82 3.16 4.23 19.04
N ALA A 83 4.00 3.34 19.55
CA ALA A 83 3.58 2.01 19.99
C ALA A 83 2.62 2.10 21.19
N ASP A 84 2.96 2.95 22.17
CA ASP A 84 2.22 3.12 23.43
C ASP A 84 0.95 3.97 23.28
N PHE A 85 0.83 4.76 22.20
CA PHE A 85 -0.32 5.63 21.96
C PHE A 85 -1.64 4.85 21.91
N ASP A 86 -2.59 5.23 22.77
CA ASP A 86 -3.98 4.78 22.76
C ASP A 86 -4.91 6.00 22.77
N GLU A 87 -5.69 6.18 21.70
CA GLU A 87 -6.65 7.28 21.55
C GLU A 87 -7.68 7.35 22.70
N LYS A 88 -7.93 6.23 23.38
CA LYS A 88 -8.86 6.14 24.52
C LYS A 88 -8.22 6.46 25.86
N ASP A 89 -6.89 6.52 25.94
CA ASP A 89 -6.15 6.78 27.19
C ASP A 89 -5.29 8.05 27.07
N PRO A 90 -5.78 9.20 27.59
CA PRO A 90 -5.05 10.47 27.55
C PRO A 90 -3.67 10.44 28.23
N ARG A 91 -3.38 9.46 29.09
CA ARG A 91 -2.06 9.32 29.74
C ARG A 91 -0.97 8.97 28.73
N THR A 92 -1.34 8.29 27.64
CA THR A 92 -0.42 7.89 26.56
C THR A 92 -0.05 9.04 25.63
N PHE A 93 -0.72 10.19 25.75
CA PHE A 93 -0.54 11.30 24.83
C PHE A 93 0.77 12.07 25.05
N GLU A 94 1.38 11.92 26.22
CA GLU A 94 2.60 12.63 26.64
C GLU A 94 2.48 14.17 26.42
N GLY A 95 1.32 14.74 26.73
CA GLY A 95 1.09 16.18 26.55
C GLY A 95 0.87 16.65 25.11
N ILE A 96 0.63 15.74 24.16
CA ILE A 96 0.20 16.05 22.79
C ILE A 96 -1.32 15.92 22.70
N ASP A 97 -2.05 16.93 22.26
CA ASP A 97 -3.47 16.75 21.89
C ASP A 97 -3.54 16.13 20.49
N PRO A 98 -3.92 14.84 20.32
CA PRO A 98 -3.84 14.17 19.02
C PRO A 98 -4.82 14.74 17.98
N LYS A 99 -5.86 15.45 18.41
CA LYS A 99 -6.88 16.04 17.54
C LYS A 99 -6.57 17.47 17.11
N LYS A 100 -5.64 18.14 17.79
CA LYS A 100 -5.28 19.55 17.51
C LYS A 100 -3.83 19.75 17.12
N THR A 101 -2.93 19.00 17.73
CA THR A 101 -1.48 19.16 17.50
C THR A 101 -1.14 18.64 16.11
N SER A 102 -0.46 19.47 15.33
CA SER A 102 -0.02 19.10 14.00
C SER A 102 1.08 18.04 14.06
N MET A 103 1.20 17.20 13.02
CA MET A 103 2.30 16.25 12.97
C MET A 103 3.67 16.95 12.92
N ARG A 104 3.75 18.17 12.38
CA ARG A 104 4.96 19.01 12.40
C ARG A 104 5.41 19.33 13.82
N GLU A 105 4.49 19.66 14.71
CA GLU A 105 4.79 19.92 16.13
C GLU A 105 5.25 18.66 16.85
N VAL A 106 4.64 17.51 16.56
CA VAL A 106 5.12 16.21 17.07
C VAL A 106 6.55 15.94 16.60
N CYS A 107 6.86 16.13 15.31
CA CYS A 107 8.22 15.99 14.79
C CYS A 107 9.23 16.91 15.50
N LYS A 108 8.84 18.16 15.80
CA LYS A 108 9.65 19.11 16.58
C LYS A 108 9.86 18.62 18.01
N LYS A 109 8.83 18.10 18.70
CA LYS A 109 8.92 17.56 20.06
C LYS A 109 9.98 16.45 20.18
N PHE A 110 10.07 15.59 19.17
CA PHE A 110 11.08 14.51 19.13
C PHE A 110 12.42 14.94 18.49
N ASP A 111 12.59 16.22 18.15
CA ASP A 111 13.76 16.79 17.46
C ASP A 111 14.20 15.91 16.27
N SER A 112 13.20 15.61 15.43
CA SER A 112 13.35 14.85 14.19
C SER A 112 13.83 15.78 13.09
N GLY A 113 15.08 15.64 12.65
CA GLY A 113 15.58 16.38 11.49
C GLY A 113 14.78 16.04 10.21
N GLN A 114 14.82 16.91 9.20
CA GLN A 114 14.00 16.76 7.97
C GLN A 114 14.09 15.37 7.32
N ASP A 115 15.29 14.78 7.24
CA ASP A 115 15.46 13.42 6.71
C ASP A 115 14.61 12.37 7.45
N VAL A 116 14.43 12.54 8.77
CA VAL A 116 13.64 11.64 9.62
C VAL A 116 12.17 11.81 9.35
N ILE A 117 11.74 13.06 9.19
CA ILE A 117 10.37 13.43 8.83
C ILE A 117 10.02 12.80 7.48
N ASP A 118 10.89 12.97 6.47
CA ASP A 118 10.69 12.44 5.12
C ASP A 118 10.48 10.92 5.15
N PHE A 119 11.39 10.15 5.75
CA PHE A 119 11.23 8.69 5.75
C PHE A 119 10.05 8.25 6.63
N THR A 120 9.75 8.96 7.72
CA THR A 120 8.63 8.61 8.60
C THR A 120 7.30 8.82 7.88
N GLY A 121 7.12 9.97 7.22
CA GLY A 121 5.90 10.28 6.47
C GLY A 121 5.70 9.38 5.26
N HIS A 122 6.72 9.28 4.43
CA HIS A 122 6.62 8.61 3.13
C HIS A 122 6.85 7.11 3.20
N ALA A 123 7.70 6.61 4.11
CA ALA A 123 8.06 5.18 4.16
C ALA A 123 7.42 4.38 5.31
N LEU A 124 6.96 5.03 6.39
CA LEU A 124 6.20 4.37 7.47
C LEU A 124 4.71 4.70 7.40
N ALA A 125 4.36 5.99 7.36
CA ALA A 125 2.96 6.43 7.28
C ALA A 125 2.38 6.34 5.84
N LEU A 126 3.24 6.15 4.84
CA LEU A 126 2.88 5.98 3.42
C LEU A 126 2.01 7.13 2.86
N TYR A 127 2.29 8.36 3.32
CA TYR A 127 1.75 9.54 2.65
C TYR A 127 2.38 9.71 1.26
N ARG A 128 1.70 10.48 0.41
CA ARG A 128 2.13 10.78 -0.97
C ARG A 128 2.69 12.18 -1.12
N THR A 129 2.40 13.03 -0.14
CA THR A 129 2.68 14.47 -0.07
C THR A 129 2.93 14.83 1.39
N ASP A 130 3.54 15.99 1.63
CA ASP A 130 3.85 16.48 2.98
C ASP A 130 2.67 17.20 3.66
N ASP A 131 1.48 17.20 3.05
CA ASP A 131 0.29 17.88 3.58
C ASP A 131 -0.09 17.39 4.98
N TYR A 132 0.25 16.14 5.32
CA TYR A 132 0.03 15.54 6.63
C TYR A 132 0.75 16.26 7.78
N LEU A 133 1.81 17.02 7.47
CA LEU A 133 2.59 17.74 8.48
C LEU A 133 1.75 18.80 9.20
N ASP A 134 0.84 19.44 8.47
CA ASP A 134 0.00 20.52 8.98
C ASP A 134 -1.43 20.04 9.35
N GLN A 135 -1.64 18.72 9.34
CA GLN A 135 -2.87 18.08 9.82
C GLN A 135 -2.70 17.54 11.26
N PRO A 136 -3.80 17.33 12.01
CA PRO A 136 -3.76 16.68 13.31
C PRO A 136 -3.00 15.34 13.30
N CYS A 137 -2.14 15.12 14.29
CA CYS A 137 -1.21 14.00 14.28
C CYS A 137 -1.86 12.61 14.46
N CYS A 138 -3.10 12.53 14.95
CA CYS A 138 -3.78 11.26 15.26
C CYS A 138 -3.74 10.25 14.10
N GLU A 139 -4.11 10.68 12.88
CA GLU A 139 -4.13 9.78 11.72
C GLU A 139 -2.72 9.31 11.35
N THR A 140 -1.73 10.19 11.41
CA THR A 140 -0.34 9.83 11.13
C THR A 140 0.20 8.83 12.15
N ILE A 141 -0.07 9.03 13.44
CA ILE A 141 0.31 8.09 14.50
C ILE A 141 -0.34 6.72 14.25
N LYS A 142 -1.64 6.68 13.92
CA LYS A 142 -2.36 5.44 13.59
C LYS A 142 -1.79 4.72 12.38
N ARG A 143 -1.38 5.44 11.33
CA ARG A 143 -0.74 4.85 10.15
C ARG A 143 0.62 4.24 10.46
N ILE A 144 1.45 4.93 11.25
CA ILE A 144 2.76 4.41 11.67
C ILE A 144 2.56 3.20 12.58
N LYS A 145 1.59 3.25 13.51
CA LYS A 145 1.23 2.11 14.36
C LYS A 145 0.77 0.92 13.53
N LEU A 146 -0.12 1.12 12.55
CA LEU A 146 -0.55 0.09 11.61
C LEU A 146 0.64 -0.57 10.88
N TYR A 147 1.62 0.22 10.44
CA TYR A 147 2.84 -0.29 9.81
C TYR A 147 3.62 -1.18 10.79
N SER A 148 3.90 -0.68 12.00
CA SER A 148 4.66 -1.40 13.01
C SER A 148 3.98 -2.71 13.45
N GLU A 149 2.66 -2.69 13.67
CA GLU A 149 1.89 -3.88 14.02
C GLU A 149 1.83 -4.89 12.86
N SER A 150 1.76 -4.40 11.62
CA SER A 150 1.79 -5.26 10.42
C SER A 150 3.14 -5.94 10.26
N LEU A 151 4.23 -5.22 10.55
CA LEU A 151 5.57 -5.78 10.56
C LEU A 151 5.73 -6.80 11.68
N ALA A 152 5.28 -6.50 12.89
CA ALA A 152 5.39 -7.38 14.05
C ALA A 152 4.71 -8.73 13.84
N ARG A 153 3.65 -8.78 13.01
CA ARG A 153 2.94 -10.02 12.69
C ARG A 153 3.80 -11.06 11.97
N TYR A 154 4.71 -10.63 11.08
CA TYR A 154 5.47 -11.53 10.20
C TYR A 154 6.99 -11.30 10.18
N GLY A 155 7.49 -10.29 10.90
CA GLY A 155 8.90 -10.02 11.17
C GLY A 155 9.71 -9.40 10.02
N LYS A 156 9.45 -9.75 8.75
CA LYS A 156 10.27 -9.29 7.61
C LYS A 156 9.84 -7.92 7.08
N SER A 157 8.57 -7.82 6.72
CA SER A 157 7.96 -6.65 6.08
C SER A 157 6.50 -6.53 6.51
N PRO A 158 5.92 -5.32 6.55
CA PRO A 158 4.50 -5.15 6.86
C PRO A 158 3.57 -5.57 5.70
N TYR A 159 4.13 -6.00 4.57
CA TYR A 159 3.41 -6.23 3.33
C TYR A 159 3.27 -7.69 2.96
N LEU A 160 2.09 -8.03 2.46
CA LEU A 160 1.73 -9.29 1.84
C LEU A 160 1.53 -9.10 0.33
N TYR A 161 1.81 -10.16 -0.42
CA TYR A 161 1.52 -10.26 -1.84
C TYR A 161 1.00 -11.67 -2.16
N PRO A 162 -0.07 -11.81 -2.95
CA PRO A 162 -0.61 -13.12 -3.31
C PRO A 162 0.36 -13.89 -4.24
N LEU A 163 0.47 -15.20 -4.03
CA LEU A 163 1.08 -16.08 -5.01
C LEU A 163 0.28 -16.01 -6.32
N TYR A 164 0.97 -16.06 -7.46
CA TYR A 164 0.41 -15.90 -8.81
C TYR A 164 -0.15 -14.49 -9.12
N GLY A 165 0.15 -13.51 -8.27
CA GLY A 165 -0.13 -12.10 -8.54
C GLY A 165 -1.53 -11.63 -8.16
N LEU A 166 -1.79 -10.33 -8.34
CA LEU A 166 -3.03 -9.70 -7.87
C LEU A 166 -4.26 -10.15 -8.65
N GLY A 167 -4.08 -10.75 -9.83
CA GLY A 167 -5.17 -11.35 -10.63
C GLY A 167 -5.97 -12.42 -9.88
N GLY A 168 -5.39 -13.06 -8.86
CA GLY A 168 -6.12 -13.99 -8.01
C GLY A 168 -7.22 -13.33 -7.16
N LEU A 169 -7.08 -12.05 -6.80
CA LEU A 169 -8.07 -11.34 -5.99
C LEU A 169 -9.44 -11.22 -6.67
N PRO A 170 -9.56 -10.66 -7.90
CA PRO A 170 -10.84 -10.61 -8.59
C PRO A 170 -11.39 -12.01 -8.88
N GLN A 171 -10.54 -12.99 -9.18
CA GLN A 171 -10.97 -14.38 -9.38
C GLN A 171 -11.57 -15.00 -8.11
N GLY A 172 -10.94 -14.78 -6.95
CA GLY A 172 -11.43 -15.25 -5.66
C GLY A 172 -12.78 -14.63 -5.28
N PHE A 173 -12.96 -13.34 -5.52
CA PHE A 173 -14.25 -12.67 -5.32
C PHE A 173 -15.31 -13.11 -6.33
N ALA A 174 -14.93 -13.35 -7.60
CA ALA A 174 -15.85 -13.87 -8.60
C ALA A 174 -16.38 -15.26 -8.24
N ARG A 175 -15.48 -16.15 -7.79
CA ARG A 175 -15.86 -17.46 -7.26
C ARG A 175 -16.76 -17.35 -6.04
N LEU A 176 -16.44 -16.44 -5.11
CA LEU A 176 -17.29 -16.21 -3.94
C LEU A 176 -18.70 -15.79 -4.37
N SER A 177 -18.83 -14.82 -5.26
CA SER A 177 -20.13 -14.37 -5.75
C SER A 177 -20.91 -15.49 -6.45
N ALA A 178 -20.25 -16.33 -7.26
CA ALA A 178 -20.89 -17.47 -7.91
C ALA A 178 -21.47 -18.49 -6.91
N ILE A 179 -20.80 -18.73 -5.79
CA ILE A 179 -21.32 -19.59 -4.71
C ILE A 179 -22.63 -19.04 -4.13
N TYR A 180 -22.80 -17.72 -4.12
CA TYR A 180 -24.02 -17.04 -3.68
C TYR A 180 -25.01 -16.75 -4.82
N GLY A 181 -24.86 -17.41 -5.99
CA GLY A 181 -25.78 -17.30 -7.11
C GLY A 181 -25.47 -16.20 -8.13
N GLY A 182 -24.30 -15.56 -8.03
CA GLY A 182 -23.83 -14.58 -9.02
C GLY A 182 -23.51 -15.23 -10.38
N THR A 183 -23.93 -14.59 -11.47
CA THR A 183 -23.57 -14.99 -12.84
C THR A 183 -22.52 -14.04 -13.40
N TYR A 184 -21.44 -14.59 -13.95
CA TYR A 184 -20.35 -13.82 -14.56
C TYR A 184 -20.35 -13.99 -16.07
N MET A 185 -20.26 -12.87 -16.78
CA MET A 185 -20.15 -12.83 -18.24
C MET A 185 -18.88 -12.08 -18.60
N LEU A 186 -17.94 -12.78 -19.23
CA LEU A 186 -16.74 -12.19 -19.83
C LEU A 186 -16.98 -12.05 -21.35
N ASN A 187 -16.21 -11.17 -22.00
CA ASN A 187 -16.37 -10.90 -23.43
C ASN A 187 -17.81 -10.48 -23.80
N LYS A 188 -18.48 -9.73 -22.92
CA LYS A 188 -19.86 -9.27 -23.07
C LYS A 188 -19.87 -7.74 -23.10
N PRO A 189 -19.88 -7.11 -24.29
CA PRO A 189 -19.76 -5.65 -24.42
C PRO A 189 -21.04 -4.94 -23.95
N ILE A 190 -20.89 -3.84 -23.21
CA ILE A 190 -22.01 -2.99 -22.82
C ILE A 190 -22.23 -1.93 -23.90
N GLU A 191 -23.39 -1.97 -24.55
CA GLU A 191 -23.80 -1.01 -25.58
C GLU A 191 -24.32 0.29 -24.95
N GLU A 192 -25.15 0.15 -23.92
CA GLU A 192 -25.84 1.28 -23.30
C GLU A 192 -26.11 1.01 -21.82
N VAL A 193 -25.92 2.03 -20.99
CA VAL A 193 -26.47 2.07 -19.63
C VAL A 193 -27.79 2.85 -19.68
N ILE A 194 -28.91 2.15 -19.48
CA ILE A 194 -30.25 2.72 -19.62
C ILE A 194 -30.59 3.50 -18.34
N GLN A 195 -30.88 4.79 -18.48
CA GLN A 195 -31.17 5.69 -17.36
C GLN A 195 -32.33 6.64 -17.68
N ASN A 196 -33.17 6.94 -16.69
CA ASN A 196 -34.16 8.02 -16.73
C ASN A 196 -34.18 8.73 -15.37
N GLY A 197 -33.20 9.62 -15.15
CA GLY A 197 -32.89 10.20 -13.83
C GLY A 197 -32.24 9.21 -12.84
N LYS A 198 -32.51 7.91 -12.99
CA LYS A 198 -31.89 6.79 -12.27
C LYS A 198 -31.63 5.63 -13.21
N VAL A 199 -30.66 4.78 -12.87
CA VAL A 199 -30.39 3.54 -13.61
C VAL A 199 -31.59 2.59 -13.62
N ILE A 200 -31.88 2.03 -14.80
CA ILE A 200 -32.93 1.04 -15.03
C ILE A 200 -32.34 -0.31 -15.42
N GLY A 201 -31.21 -0.30 -16.13
CA GLY A 201 -30.54 -1.52 -16.60
C GLY A 201 -29.36 -1.25 -17.52
N VAL A 202 -28.84 -2.31 -18.12
CA VAL A 202 -27.79 -2.27 -19.14
C VAL A 202 -28.25 -3.06 -20.38
N LYS A 203 -27.86 -2.57 -21.55
CA LYS A 203 -28.08 -3.24 -22.83
C LYS A 203 -26.78 -3.86 -23.33
N SER A 204 -26.83 -5.10 -23.78
CA SER A 204 -25.69 -5.83 -24.33
C SER A 204 -26.17 -6.87 -25.33
N GLU A 205 -25.63 -6.82 -26.55
CA GLU A 205 -25.95 -7.75 -27.64
C GLU A 205 -27.45 -7.83 -27.93
N GLY A 206 -28.12 -6.67 -27.93
CA GLY A 206 -29.58 -6.57 -28.14
C GLY A 206 -30.46 -6.93 -26.93
N GLU A 207 -29.90 -7.51 -25.86
CA GLU A 207 -30.64 -7.88 -24.65
C GLU A 207 -30.55 -6.80 -23.56
N ILE A 208 -31.57 -6.72 -22.68
CA ILE A 208 -31.63 -5.77 -21.58
C ILE A 208 -31.68 -6.50 -20.23
N ALA A 209 -30.68 -6.27 -19.40
CA ALA A 209 -30.66 -6.69 -18.00
C ALA A 209 -31.06 -5.52 -17.08
N ARG A 210 -32.17 -5.65 -16.36
CA ARG A 210 -32.67 -4.61 -15.44
C ARG A 210 -32.00 -4.69 -14.07
N CYS A 211 -31.72 -3.54 -13.47
CA CYS A 211 -31.12 -3.45 -12.13
C CYS A 211 -31.59 -2.21 -11.37
N LYS A 212 -31.50 -2.26 -10.03
CA LYS A 212 -31.82 -1.12 -9.14
C LYS A 212 -30.63 -0.21 -8.90
N GLN A 213 -29.43 -0.78 -8.99
CA GLN A 213 -28.14 -0.15 -8.77
C GLN A 213 -27.14 -0.76 -9.74
N LEU A 214 -26.19 0.05 -10.20
CA LEU A 214 -25.11 -0.36 -11.08
C LEU A 214 -23.78 0.04 -10.42
N ILE A 215 -22.84 -0.91 -10.37
CA ILE A 215 -21.47 -0.68 -9.94
C ILE A 215 -20.59 -0.94 -11.16
N CYS A 216 -19.78 0.05 -11.55
CA CYS A 216 -18.89 -0.05 -12.69
C CYS A 216 -17.64 0.80 -12.47
N ASP A 217 -16.56 0.50 -13.20
CA ASP A 217 -15.39 1.35 -13.24
C ASP A 217 -15.56 2.51 -14.25
N PRO A 218 -14.70 3.56 -14.20
CA PRO A 218 -14.82 4.74 -15.04
C PRO A 218 -14.89 4.50 -16.56
N SER A 219 -14.39 3.36 -17.06
CA SER A 219 -14.38 3.07 -18.50
C SER A 219 -15.79 2.89 -19.09
N TYR A 220 -16.77 2.49 -18.28
CA TYR A 220 -18.16 2.29 -18.68
C TYR A 220 -19.02 3.56 -18.61
N VAL A 221 -18.56 4.60 -17.90
CA VAL A 221 -19.32 5.85 -17.65
C VAL A 221 -18.46 7.09 -17.83
N LYS A 222 -17.76 7.18 -18.97
CA LYS A 222 -16.76 8.24 -19.26
C LYS A 222 -17.29 9.67 -19.10
N ASN A 223 -18.59 9.89 -19.31
CA ASN A 223 -19.23 11.21 -19.19
C ASN A 223 -19.62 11.58 -17.74
N GLN A 224 -19.46 10.66 -16.78
CA GLN A 224 -19.79 10.85 -15.36
C GLN A 224 -18.53 10.92 -14.47
N VAL A 225 -17.35 11.05 -15.09
CA VAL A 225 -16.07 11.05 -14.39
C VAL A 225 -15.20 12.21 -14.88
N GLU A 226 -14.33 12.70 -14.01
CA GLU A 226 -13.34 13.72 -14.35
C GLU A 226 -11.91 13.17 -14.22
N LYS A 227 -11.00 13.70 -15.03
CA LYS A 227 -9.59 13.32 -15.00
C LYS A 227 -8.89 14.05 -13.85
N VAL A 228 -8.52 13.31 -12.80
CA VAL A 228 -7.83 13.87 -11.62
C VAL A 228 -6.30 13.81 -11.67
N GLY A 229 -5.73 13.12 -12.67
CA GLY A 229 -4.27 12.97 -12.80
C GLY A 229 -3.86 11.91 -13.80
N GLN A 230 -2.55 11.65 -13.87
CA GLN A 230 -1.96 10.60 -14.71
C GLN A 230 -0.84 9.89 -13.94
N VAL A 231 -0.68 8.59 -14.22
CA VAL A 231 0.34 7.74 -13.61
C VAL A 231 1.11 7.03 -14.71
N ILE A 232 2.42 7.18 -14.72
CA ILE A 232 3.32 6.37 -15.53
C ILE A 232 3.66 5.08 -14.79
N ARG A 233 3.67 3.95 -15.50
CA ARG A 233 4.15 2.67 -15.00
C ARG A 233 5.11 2.08 -16.00
N VAL A 234 6.25 1.61 -15.50
CA VAL A 234 7.27 0.93 -16.30
C VAL A 234 7.49 -0.43 -15.65
N ILE A 235 7.27 -1.49 -16.43
CA ILE A 235 7.51 -2.86 -16.01
C ILE A 235 8.90 -3.26 -16.52
N CYS A 236 9.78 -3.62 -15.60
CA CYS A 236 11.16 -4.02 -15.91
C CYS A 236 11.34 -5.48 -15.53
N ILE A 237 11.83 -6.30 -16.46
CA ILE A 237 12.22 -7.69 -16.21
C ILE A 237 13.71 -7.72 -15.93
N LEU A 238 14.10 -8.28 -14.79
CA LEU A 238 15.48 -8.39 -14.35
C LEU A 238 15.88 -9.86 -14.27
N SER A 239 17.11 -10.18 -14.66
CA SER A 239 17.71 -11.52 -14.52
C SER A 239 18.56 -11.65 -13.24
N HIS A 240 18.52 -10.64 -12.37
CA HIS A 240 19.26 -10.60 -11.11
C HIS A 240 18.46 -9.80 -10.07
N PRO A 241 18.69 -10.02 -8.77
CA PRO A 241 18.11 -9.17 -7.72
C PRO A 241 18.50 -7.70 -7.88
N ILE A 242 17.69 -6.80 -7.33
CA ILE A 242 18.04 -5.37 -7.29
C ILE A 242 19.31 -5.20 -6.42
N LYS A 243 20.25 -4.38 -6.87
CA LYS A 243 21.47 -4.11 -6.09
C LYS A 243 21.13 -3.43 -4.77
N ASN A 244 21.89 -3.73 -3.72
CA ASN A 244 21.72 -3.17 -2.36
C ASN A 244 20.38 -3.52 -1.67
N THR A 245 19.76 -4.64 -2.04
CA THR A 245 18.56 -5.16 -1.36
C THR A 245 18.80 -6.49 -0.63
N ASP A 246 20.06 -6.83 -0.32
CA ASP A 246 20.44 -8.12 0.29
C ASP A 246 19.89 -9.34 -0.46
N ALA A 247 19.87 -9.24 -1.80
CA ALA A 247 19.29 -10.25 -2.70
C ALA A 247 17.82 -10.60 -2.40
N ALA A 248 17.05 -9.66 -1.84
CA ALA A 248 15.62 -9.84 -1.58
C ALA A 248 14.86 -10.29 -2.85
N ASN A 249 13.99 -11.28 -2.70
CA ASN A 249 13.14 -11.83 -3.75
C ASN A 249 11.86 -11.03 -3.98
N SER A 250 11.53 -10.14 -3.06
CA SER A 250 10.50 -9.13 -3.24
C SER A 250 10.78 -7.93 -2.35
N CYS A 251 10.51 -6.73 -2.84
CA CYS A 251 10.68 -5.54 -2.03
C CYS A 251 9.86 -4.36 -2.50
N GLN A 252 9.62 -3.43 -1.57
CA GLN A 252 9.20 -2.07 -1.89
C GLN A 252 10.39 -1.12 -1.77
N ILE A 253 10.54 -0.20 -2.72
CA ILE A 253 11.46 0.93 -2.65
C ILE A 253 10.65 2.21 -2.80
N ILE A 254 10.80 3.13 -1.85
CA ILE A 254 10.13 4.43 -1.86
C ILE A 254 11.17 5.51 -2.12
N ILE A 255 10.93 6.34 -3.13
CA ILE A 255 11.73 7.51 -3.44
C ILE A 255 10.86 8.73 -3.13
N ALA A 256 11.05 9.28 -1.93
CA ALA A 256 10.32 10.45 -1.49
C ALA A 256 10.59 11.64 -2.41
N GLN A 257 9.55 12.40 -2.71
CA GLN A 257 9.57 13.51 -3.65
C GLN A 257 10.70 14.53 -3.39
N ASN A 258 11.00 14.81 -2.12
CA ASN A 258 12.03 15.75 -1.69
C ASN A 258 13.46 15.27 -2.01
N GLN A 259 13.66 13.96 -2.17
CA GLN A 259 14.96 13.36 -2.50
C GLN A 259 15.32 13.47 -3.99
N VAL A 260 14.34 13.83 -4.83
CA VAL A 260 14.48 13.90 -6.30
C VAL A 260 13.87 15.19 -6.88
N ASN A 261 13.62 16.19 -6.04
CA ASN A 261 13.06 17.50 -6.42
C ASN A 261 11.74 17.39 -7.23
N ARG A 262 10.79 16.60 -6.69
CA ARG A 262 9.47 16.36 -7.30
C ARG A 262 8.34 16.82 -6.38
N LYS A 263 7.12 16.76 -6.91
CA LYS A 263 5.85 16.96 -6.16
C LYS A 263 5.06 15.65 -5.96
N SER A 264 5.71 14.52 -6.27
CA SER A 264 5.15 13.18 -6.06
C SER A 264 6.26 12.17 -5.94
N ASP A 265 6.06 11.24 -5.01
CA ASP A 265 6.94 10.10 -4.78
C ASP A 265 7.01 9.17 -6.00
N ILE A 266 8.10 8.42 -6.08
CA ILE A 266 8.27 7.31 -7.01
C ILE A 266 8.30 6.02 -6.21
N TYR A 267 7.51 5.04 -6.65
CA TYR A 267 7.40 3.73 -6.00
C TYR A 267 7.92 2.65 -6.92
N LEU A 268 8.71 1.73 -6.35
CA LEU A 268 9.17 0.53 -7.04
C LEU A 268 8.72 -0.68 -6.23
N CYS A 269 7.91 -1.53 -6.86
CA CYS A 269 7.50 -2.81 -6.31
C CYS A 269 8.18 -3.90 -7.12
N MET A 270 8.99 -4.72 -6.46
CA MET A 270 9.64 -5.87 -7.08
C MET A 270 9.11 -7.15 -6.46
N ILE A 271 8.81 -8.10 -7.34
CA ILE A 271 8.32 -9.44 -7.08
C ILE A 271 9.01 -10.37 -8.08
N SER A 272 9.28 -11.60 -7.69
CA SER A 272 10.06 -12.56 -8.48
C SER A 272 9.37 -13.93 -8.54
N SER A 273 10.07 -14.92 -9.09
CA SER A 273 9.66 -16.33 -9.10
C SER A 273 9.32 -16.88 -7.72
N ALA A 274 9.84 -16.30 -6.63
CA ALA A 274 9.45 -16.64 -5.26
C ALA A 274 7.95 -16.43 -4.94
N HIS A 275 7.23 -15.69 -5.80
CA HIS A 275 5.76 -15.46 -5.73
C HIS A 275 5.02 -16.08 -6.92
N ASN A 276 5.66 -16.92 -7.73
CA ASN A 276 5.10 -17.58 -8.91
C ASN A 276 4.55 -16.60 -9.98
N VAL A 277 5.21 -15.45 -10.12
CA VAL A 277 4.87 -14.42 -11.13
C VAL A 277 5.86 -14.34 -12.30
N ALA A 278 6.98 -15.06 -12.20
CA ALA A 278 8.04 -15.11 -13.19
C ALA A 278 8.83 -16.42 -13.05
N THR A 279 9.72 -16.69 -14.01
CA THR A 279 10.67 -17.82 -14.00
C THR A 279 11.97 -17.47 -13.31
#